data_AF-A0A960BNS1-F1
#
_entry.id   AF-A0A960BNS1-F1
#
_cell.length_a   1.000
_cell.length_b   1.000
_cell.length_c   1.000
_cell.angle_alpha   90.00
_cell.angle_beta   90.00
_cell.angle_gamma   90.00
#
_symmetry.space_group_name_H-M   'P 1'
#
loop_
_entity.id
_entity.type
_entity.pdbx_description
1 polymer ?
#
loop_
_entity_poly.entity_id
_entity_poly.type
_entity_poly.pdbx_seq_one_letter_code
_entity_poly.pdbx_strand_id
1 'polypeptide(L)'
;MKRSFSQRGLEMLGDYVRSGDGILSRCNSCHQIVSPSWNSIREGSGCWYCAERNGAFKMSEPAFLYLITHPQLQAGKIGVCGLHSPRLHRWTNHGWVLLARRRFDAGREAVALEQEVLRVVHSGGRSCYLNQEDMGGLSGASETFSIDEIPNAQRILYRKP
;
A
#
# COMPACT_ATOMS: atom_id res chain seq x y z
N MET A 1 26.18 8.06 0.60
CA MET A 1 24.92 7.36 0.27
C MET A 1 24.35 6.59 1.45
N LYS A 2 24.95 5.47 1.90
CA LYS A 2 24.46 4.68 3.05
C LYS A 2 24.09 5.52 4.29
N ARG A 3 24.95 6.50 4.65
CA ARG A 3 24.68 7.47 5.74
C ARG A 3 23.40 8.28 5.52
N SER A 4 23.15 8.74 4.31
CA SER A 4 21.95 9.53 3.98
C SER A 4 20.67 8.71 4.06
N PHE A 5 20.71 7.43 3.66
CA PHE A 5 19.59 6.49 3.87
C PHE A 5 19.34 6.25 5.36
N SER A 6 20.40 5.99 6.12
CA SER A 6 20.30 5.78 7.58
C SER A 6 19.73 7.01 8.30
N GLN A 7 20.12 8.23 7.90
CA GLN A 7 19.54 9.48 8.41
C GLN A 7 18.04 9.64 8.13
N ARG A 8 17.51 8.95 7.12
CA ARG A 8 16.07 8.88 6.81
C ARG A 8 15.39 7.67 7.45
N GLY A 9 16.08 6.94 8.32
CA GLY A 9 15.57 5.72 8.96
C GLY A 9 15.45 4.55 7.99
N LEU A 10 16.31 4.47 6.98
CA LEU A 10 16.33 3.40 5.99
C LEU A 10 17.67 2.63 6.00
N GLU A 11 17.59 1.31 5.97
CA GLU A 11 18.70 0.39 5.73
C GLU A 11 18.71 -0.02 4.25
N MET A 12 19.80 0.19 3.53
CA MET A 12 19.92 -0.27 2.13
C MET A 12 20.11 -1.79 2.08
N LEU A 13 19.28 -2.48 1.28
CA LEU A 13 19.35 -3.91 1.04
C LEU A 13 19.84 -4.27 -0.38
N GLY A 14 19.67 -3.35 -1.34
CA GLY A 14 20.08 -3.53 -2.72
C GLY A 14 21.18 -2.56 -3.16
N ASP A 15 21.69 -2.79 -4.36
CA ASP A 15 22.77 -2.02 -4.95
C ASP A 15 22.28 -0.71 -5.58
N TYR A 16 23.18 0.27 -5.59
CA TYR A 16 22.99 1.50 -6.33
C TYR A 16 23.40 1.31 -7.80
N VAL A 17 22.48 1.55 -8.72
CA VAL A 17 22.76 1.53 -10.16
C VAL A 17 22.94 2.96 -10.69
N ARG A 18 21.91 3.81 -10.54
CA ARG A 18 21.93 5.22 -10.94
C ARG A 18 20.97 6.04 -10.08
N SER A 19 21.09 7.37 -10.16
CA SER A 19 20.44 8.28 -9.22
C SER A 19 18.91 8.27 -9.22
N GLY A 20 18.31 7.95 -10.36
CA GLY A 20 16.86 7.83 -10.54
C GLY A 20 16.27 6.46 -10.24
N ASP A 21 17.10 5.41 -10.13
CA ASP A 21 16.61 4.06 -9.89
C ASP A 21 16.31 3.83 -8.40
N GLY A 22 15.28 3.04 -8.13
CA GLY A 22 14.90 2.67 -6.78
C GLY A 22 15.93 1.75 -6.13
N ILE A 23 16.38 2.11 -4.94
CA ILE A 23 17.31 1.29 -4.14
C ILE A 23 16.49 0.54 -3.11
N LEU A 24 16.44 -0.79 -3.23
CA LEU A 24 15.78 -1.65 -2.23
C LEU A 24 16.33 -1.34 -0.85
N SER A 25 15.44 -0.97 0.05
CA SER A 25 15.76 -0.51 1.40
C SER A 25 14.69 -0.94 2.38
N ARG A 26 15.09 -1.26 3.61
CA ARG A 26 14.18 -1.55 4.73
C ARG A 26 13.99 -0.31 5.58
N CYS A 27 12.75 0.04 5.93
CA CYS A 27 12.51 1.08 6.90
C CYS A 27 12.74 0.57 8.33
N ASN A 28 13.49 1.32 9.14
CA ASN A 28 13.80 0.94 10.52
C ASN A 28 12.59 1.10 11.46
N SER A 29 11.60 1.92 11.09
CA SER A 29 10.40 2.17 11.90
C SER A 29 9.26 1.19 11.60
N CYS A 30 8.92 0.99 10.32
CA CYS A 30 7.80 0.13 9.93
C CYS A 30 8.23 -1.20 9.31
N HIS A 31 9.53 -1.44 9.18
CA HIS A 31 10.14 -2.65 8.62
C HIS A 31 9.75 -3.00 7.17
N GLN A 32 9.10 -2.07 6.46
CA GLN A 32 8.72 -2.25 5.07
C GLN A 32 9.92 -2.18 4.13
N ILE A 33 9.86 -2.99 3.06
CA ILE A 33 10.77 -2.87 1.93
C ILE A 33 10.23 -1.79 1.00
N VAL A 34 11.03 -0.77 0.78
CA VAL A 34 10.77 0.37 -0.09
C VAL A 34 11.90 0.53 -1.08
N SER A 35 11.64 1.22 -2.19
CA SER A 35 12.62 1.44 -3.26
C SER A 35 12.80 2.92 -3.60
N PRO A 36 13.13 3.80 -2.62
CA PRO A 36 13.36 5.21 -2.92
C PRO A 36 14.61 5.37 -3.80
N SER A 37 14.56 6.34 -4.71
CA SER A 37 15.73 6.69 -5.53
C SER A 37 16.72 7.54 -4.74
N TRP A 38 17.98 7.54 -5.17
CA TRP A 38 19.00 8.40 -4.54
C TRP A 38 18.63 9.89 -4.60
N ASN A 39 18.04 10.35 -5.72
CA ASN A 39 17.56 11.72 -5.85
C ASN A 39 16.51 12.05 -4.78
N SER A 40 15.50 11.18 -4.59
CA SER A 40 14.44 11.40 -3.60
C SER A 40 14.98 11.51 -2.17
N ILE A 41 15.97 10.68 -1.80
CA ILE A 41 16.60 10.71 -0.48
C ILE A 41 17.37 12.01 -0.24
N ARG A 42 18.07 12.51 -1.27
CA ARG A 42 18.76 13.81 -1.20
C ARG A 42 17.79 14.97 -1.02
N GLU A 43 16.61 14.88 -1.62
CA GLU A 43 15.59 15.92 -1.59
C GLU A 43 14.80 15.99 -0.28
N GLY A 44 14.78 14.94 0.54
CA GLY A 44 13.91 14.94 1.72
C GLY A 44 13.19 13.65 2.01
N SER A 45 13.06 12.79 1.01
CA SER A 45 12.16 11.65 1.08
C SER A 45 12.67 10.59 2.05
N GLY A 46 11.74 9.83 2.60
CA GLY A 46 12.00 8.68 3.47
C GLY A 46 11.08 7.53 3.08
N CYS A 47 10.74 6.68 4.05
CA CYS A 47 9.75 5.63 3.81
C CYS A 47 8.38 6.23 3.44
N TRP A 48 7.86 5.91 2.26
CA TRP A 48 6.54 6.36 1.80
C TRP A 48 5.39 5.98 2.74
N TYR A 49 5.54 4.88 3.48
CA TYR A 49 4.55 4.43 4.48
C TYR A 49 4.60 5.22 5.79
N CYS A 50 5.76 5.79 6.14
CA CYS A 50 5.93 6.59 7.36
C CYS A 50 5.81 8.09 7.10
N ALA A 51 6.01 8.53 5.86
CA ALA A 51 5.91 9.94 5.50
C ALA A 51 4.48 10.46 5.72
N GLU A 52 4.36 11.60 6.39
CA GLU A 52 3.09 12.32 6.47
C GLU A 52 2.77 12.88 5.09
N ARG A 53 1.60 12.49 4.55
CA ARG A 53 1.23 12.80 3.18
C ARG A 53 0.61 14.20 3.13
N ASN A 54 1.21 15.08 2.34
CA ASN A 54 0.60 16.35 1.94
C ASN A 54 -0.48 16.05 0.89
N GLY A 55 -1.69 15.70 1.32
CA GLY A 55 -2.80 15.34 0.44
C GLY A 55 -4.09 14.99 1.19
N ALA A 56 -5.10 14.51 0.47
CA ALA A 56 -6.43 14.18 1.01
C ALA A 56 -6.46 12.99 2.01
N PHE A 57 -5.32 12.34 2.25
CA PHE A 57 -5.19 11.27 3.23
C PHE A 57 -4.06 11.64 4.19
N LYS A 58 -4.36 11.76 5.49
CA LYS A 58 -3.36 11.99 6.53
C LYS A 58 -3.27 10.81 7.47
N MET A 59 -2.06 10.50 7.93
CA MET A 59 -1.79 9.37 8.84
C MET A 59 -2.35 9.60 10.25
N SER A 60 -2.49 10.86 10.63
CA SER A 60 -2.99 11.35 11.90
C SER A 60 -4.52 11.49 11.94
N GLU A 61 -5.20 11.46 10.80
CA GLU A 61 -6.65 11.60 10.70
C GLU A 61 -7.36 10.24 10.55
N PRO A 62 -8.65 10.14 10.89
CA PRO A 62 -9.43 8.91 10.69
C PRO A 62 -9.46 8.43 9.24
N ALA A 63 -9.48 7.11 9.06
CA ALA A 63 -9.43 6.47 7.75
C ALA A 63 -10.30 5.21 7.68
N PHE A 64 -10.63 4.81 6.46
CA PHE A 64 -11.14 3.48 6.15
C PHE A 64 -10.03 2.62 5.56
N LEU A 65 -9.90 1.40 6.06
CA LEU A 65 -9.37 0.26 5.31
C LEU A 65 -10.54 -0.41 4.59
N TYR A 66 -10.43 -0.68 3.31
CA TYR A 66 -11.47 -1.33 2.52
C TYR A 66 -10.93 -2.52 1.73
N LEU A 67 -11.81 -3.49 1.50
CA LEU A 67 -11.60 -4.65 0.64
C LEU A 67 -12.65 -4.63 -0.46
N ILE A 68 -12.20 -4.60 -1.70
CA ILE A 68 -13.04 -4.64 -2.90
C ILE A 68 -12.66 -5.83 -3.78
N THR A 69 -13.58 -6.27 -4.64
CA THR A 69 -13.33 -7.34 -5.62
C THR A 69 -13.81 -6.93 -7.01
N HIS A 70 -13.15 -7.43 -8.05
CA HIS A 70 -13.61 -7.37 -9.42
C HIS A 70 -13.86 -8.81 -9.91
N PRO A 71 -15.12 -9.26 -10.01
CA PRO A 71 -15.43 -10.65 -10.36
C PRO A 71 -14.90 -11.06 -11.74
N GLN A 72 -15.02 -10.22 -12.76
CA GLN A 72 -14.59 -10.56 -14.12
C GLN A 72 -13.06 -10.69 -14.23
N LEU A 73 -12.31 -9.84 -13.53
CA LEU A 73 -10.85 -9.90 -13.47
C LEU A 73 -10.33 -10.94 -12.47
N GLN A 74 -11.24 -11.62 -11.73
CA GLN A 74 -10.88 -12.57 -10.67
C GLN A 74 -9.88 -11.96 -9.68
N ALA A 75 -10.11 -10.70 -9.28
CA ALA A 75 -9.18 -9.94 -8.47
C ALA A 75 -9.82 -9.44 -7.16
N GLY A 76 -9.03 -9.45 -6.09
CA GLY A 76 -9.26 -8.69 -4.86
C GLY A 76 -8.32 -7.49 -4.80
N LYS A 77 -8.71 -6.47 -4.04
CA LYS A 77 -7.87 -5.30 -3.74
C LYS A 77 -8.16 -4.79 -2.35
N ILE A 78 -7.09 -4.60 -1.58
CA ILE A 78 -7.12 -3.93 -0.28
C ILE A 78 -6.65 -2.48 -0.47
N GLY A 79 -7.21 -1.54 0.27
CA GLY A 79 -6.79 -0.14 0.16
C GLY A 79 -7.20 0.71 1.34
N VAL A 80 -6.48 1.81 1.53
CA VAL A 80 -6.84 2.87 2.49
C VAL A 80 -7.38 4.15 1.82
N CYS A 81 -8.32 4.81 2.49
CA CYS A 81 -8.76 6.15 2.12
C CYS A 81 -9.22 6.97 3.33
N GLY A 82 -9.20 8.30 3.21
CA GLY A 82 -9.81 9.19 4.22
C GLY A 82 -11.33 9.04 4.22
N LEU A 83 -12.00 9.47 5.30
CA LEU A 83 -13.44 9.27 5.47
C LEU A 83 -14.30 9.90 4.36
N HIS A 84 -13.87 11.02 3.81
CA HIS A 84 -14.58 11.76 2.75
C HIS A 84 -13.99 11.53 1.36
N SER A 85 -13.14 10.50 1.20
CA SER A 85 -12.49 10.24 -0.08
C SER A 85 -13.49 9.72 -1.12
N PRO A 86 -13.47 10.25 -2.36
CA PRO A 86 -14.28 9.71 -3.46
C PRO A 86 -13.74 8.37 -3.99
N ARG A 87 -12.61 7.85 -3.46
CA ARG A 87 -11.96 6.64 -3.97
C ARG A 87 -12.91 5.44 -4.06
N LEU A 88 -13.71 5.20 -3.03
CA LEU A 88 -14.66 4.08 -3.02
C LEU A 88 -15.71 4.18 -4.13
N HIS A 89 -16.25 5.38 -4.37
CA HIS A 89 -17.21 5.60 -5.44
C HIS A 89 -16.57 5.50 -6.84
N ARG A 90 -15.30 5.89 -6.98
CA ARG A 90 -14.56 5.70 -8.24
C ARG A 90 -14.45 4.21 -8.59
N TRP A 91 -14.13 3.34 -7.62
CA TRP A 91 -14.01 1.90 -7.88
C TRP A 91 -15.31 1.28 -8.40
N THR A 92 -16.45 1.64 -7.81
CA THR A 92 -17.76 1.08 -8.21
C THR A 92 -18.11 1.39 -9.66
N ASN A 93 -17.69 2.54 -10.19
CA ASN A 93 -17.93 2.90 -11.59
C ASN A 93 -17.09 2.07 -12.58
N HIS A 94 -16.12 1.31 -12.10
CA HIS A 94 -15.22 0.46 -12.89
C HIS A 94 -15.38 -1.03 -12.54
N GLY A 95 -16.59 -1.46 -12.15
CA GLY A 95 -16.91 -2.89 -11.96
C GLY A 95 -16.41 -3.50 -10.65
N TRP A 96 -15.81 -2.71 -9.75
CA TRP A 96 -15.39 -3.19 -8.44
C TRP A 96 -16.54 -3.13 -7.43
N VAL A 97 -16.65 -4.18 -6.62
CA VAL A 97 -17.66 -4.34 -5.58
C VAL A 97 -17.02 -4.24 -4.21
N LEU A 98 -17.59 -3.43 -3.31
CA LEU A 98 -17.16 -3.33 -1.92
C LEU A 98 -17.60 -4.57 -1.14
N LEU A 99 -16.63 -5.31 -0.59
CA LEU A 99 -16.89 -6.48 0.25
C LEU A 99 -16.84 -6.15 1.74
N ALA A 100 -15.89 -5.29 2.14
CA ALA A 100 -15.71 -4.93 3.53
C ALA A 100 -15.09 -3.54 3.68
N ARG A 101 -15.38 -2.88 4.79
CA ARG A 101 -14.61 -1.72 5.26
C ARG A 101 -14.54 -1.67 6.77
N ARG A 102 -13.43 -1.18 7.30
CA ARG A 102 -13.21 -0.94 8.73
C ARG A 102 -12.70 0.48 8.95
N ARG A 103 -13.30 1.19 9.89
CA ARG A 103 -12.86 2.52 10.32
C ARG A 103 -11.71 2.38 11.33
N PHE A 104 -10.75 3.28 11.22
CA PHE A 104 -9.70 3.53 12.19
C PHE A 104 -9.70 5.00 12.58
N ASP A 105 -9.34 5.29 13.83
CA ASP A 105 -9.23 6.67 14.31
C ASP A 105 -7.96 7.36 13.82
N ALA A 106 -6.96 6.58 13.41
CA ALA A 106 -5.77 7.07 12.73
C ALA A 106 -5.43 6.28 11.46
N GLY A 107 -5.18 7.00 10.36
CA GLY A 107 -4.79 6.43 9.08
C GLY A 107 -3.57 5.52 9.15
N ARG A 108 -2.62 5.81 10.05
CA ARG A 108 -1.46 4.94 10.29
C ARG A 108 -1.84 3.51 10.69
N GLU A 109 -2.93 3.33 11.43
CA GLU A 109 -3.39 2.00 11.87
C GLU A 109 -4.04 1.24 10.71
N ALA A 110 -4.82 1.95 9.89
CA ALA A 110 -5.39 1.40 8.67
C ALA A 110 -4.27 0.94 7.69
N VAL A 111 -3.22 1.76 7.52
CA VAL A 111 -2.05 1.43 6.69
C VAL A 111 -1.28 0.25 7.27
N ALA A 112 -1.08 0.20 8.58
CA ALA A 112 -0.40 -0.94 9.21
C ALA A 112 -1.12 -2.27 8.94
N LEU A 113 -2.46 -2.28 9.06
CA LEU A 113 -3.25 -3.47 8.78
C LEU A 113 -3.34 -3.79 7.28
N GLU A 114 -3.42 -2.78 6.40
CA GLU A 114 -3.30 -2.97 4.94
C GLU A 114 -2.01 -3.72 4.58
N GLN A 115 -0.88 -3.30 5.15
CA GLN A 115 0.41 -3.93 4.89
C GLN A 115 0.49 -5.34 5.48
N GLU A 116 -0.19 -5.62 6.59
CA GLU A 116 -0.31 -6.99 7.09
C GLU A 116 -1.12 -7.88 6.13
N VAL A 117 -2.24 -7.37 5.62
CA VAL A 117 -3.03 -8.08 4.60
C VAL A 117 -2.18 -8.37 3.38
N LEU A 118 -1.52 -7.37 2.81
CA LEU A 118 -0.68 -7.50 1.61
C LEU A 118 0.43 -8.54 1.79
N ARG A 119 1.11 -8.54 2.95
CA ARG A 119 2.14 -9.55 3.25
C ARG A 119 1.62 -10.97 3.21
N VAL A 120 0.38 -11.20 3.64
CA VAL A 120 -0.23 -12.54 3.64
C VAL A 120 -0.71 -12.91 2.24
N VAL A 121 -1.47 -12.04 1.57
CA VAL A 121 -2.04 -12.37 0.25
C VAL A 121 -0.99 -12.43 -0.87
N HIS A 122 0.21 -11.87 -0.66
CA HIS A 122 1.33 -11.93 -1.61
C HIS A 122 2.39 -12.96 -1.26
N SER A 123 2.24 -13.75 -0.18
CA SER A 123 3.29 -14.69 0.27
C SER A 123 3.64 -15.78 -0.74
N GLY A 124 2.80 -16.00 -1.77
CA GLY A 124 3.04 -16.93 -2.88
C GLY A 124 3.94 -16.39 -4.01
N GLY A 125 4.58 -15.23 -3.84
CA GLY A 125 5.56 -14.68 -4.80
C GLY A 125 4.97 -13.82 -5.93
N ARG A 126 3.64 -13.64 -5.97
CA ARG A 126 2.99 -12.63 -6.82
C ARG A 126 2.65 -11.39 -6.00
N SER A 127 3.60 -10.45 -5.95
CA SER A 127 3.28 -9.06 -5.59
C SER A 127 2.64 -8.41 -6.82
N CYS A 128 1.38 -7.95 -6.72
CA CYS A 128 0.60 -7.36 -7.83
C CYS A 128 -0.03 -8.42 -8.77
N TYR A 129 -1.34 -8.68 -8.62
CA TYR A 129 -2.06 -9.65 -9.46
C TYR A 129 -2.51 -9.05 -10.79
N LEU A 130 -2.97 -7.81 -10.79
CA LEU A 130 -3.30 -7.03 -11.99
C LEU A 130 -2.14 -6.10 -12.33
N ASN A 131 -1.91 -5.82 -13.61
CA ASN A 131 -0.98 -4.80 -14.07
C ASN A 131 -1.68 -3.44 -14.24
N GLN A 132 -0.94 -2.40 -14.65
CA GLN A 132 -1.51 -1.05 -14.80
C GLN A 132 -2.50 -0.91 -15.98
N GLU A 133 -2.37 -1.75 -17.02
CA GLU A 133 -3.30 -1.81 -18.15
C GLU A 133 -4.63 -2.43 -17.71
N ASP A 134 -4.58 -3.54 -16.97
CA ASP A 134 -5.77 -4.21 -16.41
C ASP A 134 -6.59 -3.29 -15.51
N MET A 135 -5.93 -2.33 -14.85
CA MET A 135 -6.58 -1.37 -13.95
C MET A 135 -7.39 -0.28 -14.68
N GLY A 136 -7.36 -0.22 -16.02
CA GLY A 136 -8.21 0.69 -16.79
C GLY A 136 -8.02 2.17 -16.46
N GLY A 137 -6.77 2.59 -16.20
CA GLY A 137 -6.41 3.95 -15.81
C GLY A 137 -6.52 4.24 -14.30
N LEU A 138 -6.93 3.26 -13.48
CA LEU A 138 -6.92 3.38 -12.02
C LEU A 138 -5.52 3.04 -11.47
N SER A 139 -5.10 3.75 -10.41
CA SER A 139 -3.82 3.49 -9.75
C SER A 139 -3.93 2.41 -8.66
N GLY A 140 -2.78 1.89 -8.22
CA GLY A 140 -2.72 0.94 -7.09
C GLY A 140 -2.78 -0.53 -7.52
N ALA A 141 -2.27 -0.87 -8.71
CA ALA A 141 -2.11 -2.25 -9.16
C ALA A 141 -1.39 -3.11 -8.10
N SER A 142 -0.36 -2.56 -7.44
CA SER A 142 0.44 -3.23 -6.41
C SER A 142 -0.34 -3.74 -5.21
N GLU A 143 -1.56 -3.25 -4.99
CA GLU A 143 -2.41 -3.63 -3.85
C GLU A 143 -3.46 -4.70 -4.25
N THR A 144 -3.36 -5.25 -5.46
CA THR A 144 -4.25 -6.29 -6.00
C THR A 144 -3.71 -7.71 -5.75
N PHE A 145 -4.61 -8.68 -5.63
CA PHE A 145 -4.34 -10.10 -5.39
C PHE A 145 -5.42 -10.98 -6.05
N SER A 146 -5.18 -12.29 -6.15
CA SER A 146 -6.19 -13.23 -6.68
C SER A 146 -7.47 -13.18 -5.84
N ILE A 147 -8.64 -13.34 -6.47
CA ILE A 147 -9.91 -13.46 -5.75
C ILE A 147 -9.90 -14.58 -4.69
N ASP A 148 -9.10 -15.62 -4.88
CA ASP A 148 -8.95 -16.75 -3.95
C ASP A 148 -8.35 -16.35 -2.60
N GLU A 149 -7.65 -15.21 -2.53
CA GLU A 149 -7.02 -14.68 -1.32
C GLU A 149 -7.96 -13.79 -0.49
N ILE A 150 -9.20 -13.57 -0.94
CA ILE A 150 -10.20 -12.80 -0.21
C ILE A 150 -10.47 -13.34 1.21
N PRO A 151 -10.61 -14.66 1.44
CA PRO A 151 -10.76 -15.20 2.79
C PRO A 151 -9.58 -14.84 3.71
N ASN A 152 -8.34 -14.88 3.20
CA ASN A 152 -7.15 -14.50 3.95
C ASN A 152 -7.15 -13.01 4.29
N ALA A 153 -7.53 -12.15 3.34
CA ALA A 153 -7.67 -10.72 3.57
C ALA A 153 -8.75 -10.40 4.62
N GLN A 154 -9.93 -11.02 4.52
CA GLN A 154 -11.03 -10.83 5.47
C GLN A 154 -10.66 -11.27 6.88
N ARG A 155 -9.97 -12.40 7.03
CA ARG A 155 -9.52 -12.92 8.34
C ARG A 155 -8.69 -11.89 9.11
N ILE A 156 -7.82 -11.17 8.42
CA ILE A 156 -6.96 -10.14 9.03
C ILE A 156 -7.74 -8.85 9.26
N LEU A 157 -8.55 -8.41 8.28
CA LEU A 157 -9.35 -7.18 8.38
C LEU A 157 -10.30 -7.20 9.58
N TYR A 158 -10.93 -8.36 9.83
CA TYR A 158 -11.87 -8.57 10.92
C TYR A 158 -11.24 -9.02 12.23
N ARG A 159 -9.91 -9.15 12.30
CA ARG A 159 -9.25 -9.50 13.55
C ARG A 159 -9.57 -8.44 14.61
N LYS A 160 -10.21 -8.87 15.71
CA LYS A 160 -10.39 -8.02 16.89
C LYS A 160 -9.00 -7.64 17.41
N PRO A 161 -8.80 -6.37 17.82
CA PRO A 161 -7.55 -5.96 18.44
C PRO A 161 -7.22 -6.79 19.68
#